data_AF-A0A7V3MKL3-F1
#
_entry.id   AF-A0A7V3MKL3-F1
#
_cell.length_a   1.000
_cell.length_b   1.000
_cell.length_c   1.000
_cell.angle_alpha   90.00
_cell.angle_beta   90.00
_cell.angle_gamma   90.00
#
_symmetry.space_group_name_H-M   'P 1'
#
loop_
_entity.id
_entity.type
_entity.pdbx_description
1 polymer ?
#
loop_
_entity_poly.entity_id
_entity_poly.type
_entity_poly.pdbx_seq_one_letter_code
_entity_poly.pdbx_strand_id
1 'polypeptide(L)'
;MALLYGKTYTKEELLERVGDISQIGGARQIKLSGGPYEGVEAVEFRTGTGFLFLAVPGRGLDVTIAEHNGRSLAWRSAAGEIAAPFYEEPGLGWLRTF
;
A
#
# COMPACT_ATOMS: atom_id res chain seq x y z
N MET A 1 10.05 20.81 -3.07
CA MET A 1 8.78 21.35 -3.60
C MET A 1 7.87 20.18 -3.99
N ALA A 2 6.56 20.31 -3.84
CA ALA A 2 5.58 19.28 -4.19
C ALA A 2 4.39 19.90 -4.95
N LEU A 3 3.90 19.24 -6.00
CA LEU A 3 2.69 19.65 -6.72
C LEU A 3 1.48 18.93 -6.10
N LEU A 4 0.65 19.67 -5.37
CA LEU A 4 -0.54 19.14 -4.70
C LEU A 4 -1.75 20.01 -5.04
N TYR A 5 -2.87 19.38 -5.38
CA TYR A 5 -4.14 20.06 -5.64
C TYR A 5 -4.07 21.23 -6.65
N GLY A 6 -3.23 21.11 -7.67
CA GLY A 6 -3.06 22.12 -8.72
C GLY A 6 -2.13 23.29 -8.35
N LYS A 7 -1.46 23.25 -7.18
CA LYS A 7 -0.48 24.27 -6.77
C LYS A 7 0.84 23.61 -6.34
N THR A 8 1.94 24.29 -6.61
CA THR A 8 3.25 23.88 -6.11
C THR A 8 3.51 24.51 -4.75
N TYR A 9 3.89 23.68 -3.78
CA TYR A 9 4.20 24.10 -2.41
C TYR A 9 5.66 23.83 -2.05
N THR A 10 6.26 24.69 -1.23
CA THR A 10 7.48 24.37 -0.48
C THR A 10 7.16 23.48 0.72
N LYS A 11 8.20 22.96 1.38
CA LYS A 11 8.00 22.17 2.60
C LYS A 11 7.42 23.03 3.72
N GLU A 12 7.93 24.24 3.87
CA GLU A 12 7.55 25.22 4.88
C GLU A 12 6.07 25.60 4.72
N GLU A 13 5.64 25.91 3.49
CA GLU A 13 4.24 26.21 3.21
C GLU A 13 3.29 25.05 3.57
N LEU A 14 3.72 23.80 3.36
CA LEU A 14 2.91 22.64 3.75
C LEU A 14 2.83 22.51 5.27
N LEU A 15 3.97 22.61 5.97
CA LEU A 15 4.04 22.46 7.43
C LEU A 15 3.31 23.57 8.19
N GLU A 16 3.13 24.76 7.60
CA GLU A 16 2.27 25.82 8.16
C GLU A 16 0.78 25.50 8.06
N ARG A 17 0.37 24.58 7.17
CA ARG A 17 -1.04 24.30 6.83
C ARG A 17 -1.57 22.99 7.40
N VAL A 18 -0.69 22.09 7.80
CA VAL A 18 -1.06 20.78 8.36
C VAL A 18 -0.43 20.59 9.72
N GLY A 19 -1.20 20.02 10.65
CA GLY A 19 -0.65 19.65 11.97
C GLY A 19 0.33 18.47 11.89
N ASP A 20 0.14 17.59 10.90
CA ASP A 20 1.01 16.44 10.64
C ASP A 20 1.12 16.22 9.12
N ILE A 21 2.33 15.97 8.62
CA ILE A 21 2.58 15.79 7.19
C ILE A 21 1.89 14.54 6.61
N SER A 22 1.65 13.52 7.45
CA SER A 22 0.96 12.28 7.06
C SER A 22 -0.47 12.51 6.58
N GLN A 23 -1.09 13.65 6.94
CA GLN A 23 -2.40 14.07 6.45
C GLN A 23 -2.43 14.18 4.92
N ILE A 24 -1.32 14.59 4.30
CA ILE A 24 -1.23 14.88 2.85
C ILE A 24 -0.34 13.90 2.10
N GLY A 25 0.12 12.83 2.75
CA GLY A 25 0.89 11.78 2.13
C GLY A 25 1.97 11.23 3.04
N GLY A 26 2.52 10.08 2.67
CA GLY A 26 3.54 9.39 3.45
C GLY A 26 3.44 7.88 3.30
N ALA A 27 4.20 7.19 4.13
CA ALA A 27 4.18 5.74 4.25
C ALA A 27 3.88 5.38 5.71
N ARG A 28 2.99 4.43 5.93
CA ARG A 28 2.72 3.90 7.28
C ARG A 28 2.67 2.39 7.27
N GLN A 29 3.23 1.79 8.31
CA GLN A 29 3.10 0.36 8.55
C GLN A 29 1.70 0.06 9.07
N ILE A 30 1.11 -1.00 8.54
CA ILE A 30 -0.19 -1.52 8.93
C ILE A 30 -0.10 -3.03 9.11
N LYS A 31 -1.01 -3.57 9.91
CA LYS A 31 -1.23 -5.01 10.02
C LYS A 31 -2.64 -5.31 9.53
N LEU A 32 -2.76 -6.20 8.55
CA LEU A 32 -4.03 -6.65 8.02
C LEU A 32 -4.68 -7.60 9.05
N SER A 33 -6.01 -7.54 9.12
CA SER A 33 -6.80 -8.36 10.05
C SER A 33 -8.00 -8.95 9.31
N GLY A 34 -8.29 -10.23 9.54
CA GLY A 34 -9.38 -10.96 8.90
C GLY A 34 -8.92 -12.19 8.11
N GLY A 35 -9.50 -13.34 8.44
CA GLY A 35 -9.38 -14.56 7.63
C GLY A 35 -7.92 -14.95 7.33
N PRO A 36 -7.60 -15.33 6.08
CA PRO A 36 -6.26 -15.80 5.69
C PRO A 36 -5.13 -14.75 5.67
N TYR A 37 -5.46 -13.46 5.77
CA TYR A 37 -4.49 -12.35 5.80
C TYR A 37 -4.30 -11.77 7.21
N GLU A 38 -4.83 -12.44 8.23
CA GLU A 38 -4.62 -12.08 9.63
C GLU A 38 -3.12 -11.98 9.95
N GLY A 39 -2.71 -10.84 10.50
CA GLY A 39 -1.35 -10.62 10.93
C GLY A 39 -0.36 -10.25 9.82
N VAL A 40 -0.79 -10.16 8.56
CA VAL A 40 0.09 -9.73 7.45
C VAL A 40 0.49 -8.29 7.63
N GLU A 41 1.80 -8.05 7.65
CA GLU A 41 2.37 -6.70 7.70
C GLU A 41 2.48 -6.11 6.30
N ALA A 42 2.03 -4.88 6.15
CA ALA A 42 2.10 -4.12 4.92
C ALA A 42 2.53 -2.68 5.20
N VAL A 43 2.96 -1.99 4.14
CA VAL A 43 3.21 -0.55 4.15
C VAL A 43 2.24 0.10 3.18
N GLU A 44 1.35 0.94 3.70
CA GLU A 44 0.47 1.77 2.89
C GLU A 44 1.20 3.06 2.52
N PHE A 45 1.31 3.31 1.22
CA PHE A 45 1.86 4.54 0.66
C PHE A 45 0.72 5.39 0.10
N ARG A 46 0.73 6.68 0.45
CA ARG A 46 -0.19 7.68 -0.10
C ARG A 46 0.63 8.86 -0.59
N THR A 47 0.52 9.20 -1.87
CA THR A 47 1.33 10.28 -2.45
C THR A 47 0.74 11.68 -2.25
N GLY A 48 -0.51 11.78 -1.78
CA GLY A 48 -1.25 13.05 -1.70
C GLY A 48 -1.82 13.53 -3.03
N THR A 49 -1.36 12.97 -4.16
CA THR A 49 -1.80 13.30 -5.53
C THR A 49 -2.79 12.29 -6.11
N GLY A 50 -3.28 11.36 -5.28
CA GLY A 50 -4.26 10.36 -5.67
C GLY A 50 -3.72 8.94 -5.82
N PHE A 51 -2.40 8.75 -5.86
CA PHE A 51 -1.80 7.42 -5.92
C PHE A 51 -1.70 6.82 -4.51
N LEU A 52 -2.25 5.62 -4.37
CA LEU A 52 -2.20 4.79 -3.18
C LEU A 52 -1.73 3.40 -3.57
N PHE A 53 -0.82 2.82 -2.80
CA PHE A 53 -0.48 1.41 -2.98
C PHE A 53 -0.06 0.78 -1.66
N LEU A 54 -0.25 -0.54 -1.57
CA LEU A 54 0.20 -1.35 -0.44
C LEU A 54 1.35 -2.24 -0.90
N ALA A 55 2.49 -2.15 -0.22
CA ALA A 55 3.60 -3.08 -0.40
C ALA A 55 3.62 -4.07 0.78
N VAL A 56 3.79 -5.36 0.50
CA VAL A 56 3.79 -6.43 1.53
C VAL A 56 5.21 -6.99 1.68
N PRO A 57 6.01 -6.58 2.69
CA PRO A 57 7.38 -7.03 2.86
C PRO A 57 7.52 -8.55 2.98
N GLY A 58 6.58 -9.20 3.68
CA GLY A 58 6.55 -10.67 3.81
C GLY A 58 6.40 -11.42 2.48
N ARG A 59 5.99 -10.72 1.42
CA ARG A 59 5.86 -11.24 0.05
C ARG A 59 6.90 -10.63 -0.89
N GLY A 60 8.06 -10.20 -0.38
CA GLY A 60 9.11 -9.61 -1.21
C GLY A 60 8.76 -8.21 -1.74
N LEU A 61 8.00 -7.43 -0.97
CA LEU A 61 7.49 -6.10 -1.36
C LEU A 61 6.51 -6.14 -2.55
N ASP A 62 5.76 -7.24 -2.66
CA ASP A 62 4.65 -7.36 -3.60
C ASP A 62 3.65 -6.21 -3.42
N VAL A 63 3.21 -5.63 -4.55
CA VAL A 63 2.24 -4.53 -4.58
C VAL A 63 0.85 -5.12 -4.78
N THR A 64 0.17 -5.41 -3.69
CA THR A 64 -1.10 -6.15 -3.72
C THR A 64 -2.31 -5.26 -3.98
N ILE A 65 -2.22 -3.97 -3.63
CA ILE A 65 -3.20 -2.92 -3.96
C ILE A 65 -2.44 -1.79 -4.64
N ALA A 66 -3.00 -1.29 -5.74
CA ALA A 66 -2.61 -0.03 -6.33
C ALA A 66 -3.87 0.67 -6.86
N GLU A 67 -4.04 1.94 -6.49
CA GLU A 67 -5.16 2.77 -6.89
C GLU A 67 -4.71 4.16 -7.28
N HIS A 68 -5.39 4.77 -8.24
CA HIS A 68 -5.25 6.18 -8.55
C HIS A 68 -6.61 6.87 -8.55
N ASN A 69 -6.79 7.83 -7.63
CA ASN A 69 -8.05 8.54 -7.41
C ASN A 69 -9.25 7.57 -7.22
N GLY A 70 -9.06 6.51 -6.42
CA GLY A 70 -10.07 5.50 -6.11
C GLY A 70 -10.36 4.51 -7.24
N ARG A 71 -9.53 4.48 -8.29
CA ARG A 71 -9.64 3.51 -9.39
C ARG A 71 -8.53 2.49 -9.27
N SER A 72 -8.89 1.21 -9.26
CA SER A 72 -7.89 0.13 -9.21
C SER A 72 -6.98 0.15 -10.43
N LEU A 73 -5.69 -0.04 -10.20
CA LEU A 73 -4.64 -0.24 -11.19
C LEU A 73 -4.05 -1.65 -11.16
N ALA A 74 -4.34 -2.42 -10.10
CA ALA A 74 -3.84 -3.77 -9.90
C ALA A 74 -4.94 -4.81 -10.15
N TRP A 75 -4.57 -5.92 -10.78
CA TRP A 75 -5.37 -7.15 -10.72
C TRP A 75 -5.23 -7.77 -9.33
N ARG A 76 -6.35 -8.25 -8.77
CA ARG A 76 -6.39 -8.92 -7.47
C ARG A 76 -7.03 -10.28 -7.65
N SER A 77 -6.36 -11.33 -7.17
CA SER A 77 -6.94 -12.66 -7.12
C SER A 77 -7.98 -12.76 -6.01
N ALA A 78 -8.77 -13.84 -6.05
CA ALA A 78 -9.70 -14.19 -4.98
C ALA A 78 -8.99 -14.64 -3.69
N ALA A 79 -7.70 -15.00 -3.76
CA ALA A 79 -6.91 -15.41 -2.60
C ALA A 79 -6.58 -14.22 -1.67
N GLY A 80 -6.34 -13.03 -2.25
CA GLY A 80 -5.96 -11.84 -1.50
C GLY A 80 -4.54 -11.93 -0.91
N GLU A 81 -4.28 -11.14 0.13
CA GLU A 81 -2.97 -11.03 0.78
C GLU A 81 -2.67 -12.20 1.73
N ILE A 82 -2.67 -13.44 1.22
CA ILE A 82 -2.34 -14.61 2.03
C ILE A 82 -0.96 -14.44 2.69
N ALA A 83 -0.89 -14.76 3.98
CA ALA A 83 0.34 -14.62 4.77
C ALA A 83 1.48 -15.50 4.23
N ALA A 84 2.71 -14.97 4.29
CA ALA A 84 3.92 -15.63 3.80
C ALA A 84 4.15 -17.06 4.31
N PRO A 85 3.80 -17.42 5.57
CA PRO A 85 3.94 -18.79 6.04
C PRO A 85 3.09 -19.83 5.31
N PHE A 86 2.07 -19.43 4.55
CA PHE A 86 1.27 -20.33 3.71
C PHE A 86 1.89 -20.57 2.32
N TYR A 87 3.13 -20.10 2.08
CA TYR A 87 3.88 -20.41 0.88
C TYR A 87 4.09 -21.93 0.73
N GLU A 88 3.86 -22.45 -0.48
CA GLU A 88 3.88 -23.89 -0.76
C GLU A 88 4.82 -24.23 -1.93
N GLU A 89 5.72 -25.19 -1.69
CA GLU A 89 6.65 -25.78 -2.65
C GLU A 89 6.57 -27.31 -2.64
N PRO A 90 6.99 -28.01 -3.72
CA PRO A 90 7.60 -27.51 -4.96
C PRO A 90 6.59 -27.24 -6.10
N GLY A 91 7.09 -26.67 -7.21
CA GLY A 91 6.32 -26.55 -8.46
C GLY A 91 5.40 -25.33 -8.49
N LEU A 92 4.11 -25.53 -8.73
CA LEU A 92 3.10 -24.47 -8.84
C LEU A 92 2.25 -24.28 -7.57
N GLY A 93 2.63 -24.91 -6.44
CA GLY A 93 1.93 -24.76 -5.16
C GLY A 93 1.78 -23.29 -4.74
N TRP A 94 2.78 -22.47 -5.03
CA TRP A 94 2.78 -21.03 -4.76
C TRP A 94 1.62 -20.27 -5.43
N LEU A 95 1.03 -20.78 -6.53
CA LEU A 95 -0.13 -20.14 -7.16
C LEU A 95 -1.40 -20.19 -6.29
N ARG A 96 -1.43 -20.98 -5.21
CA ARG A 96 -2.57 -20.99 -4.27
C ARG A 96 -2.65 -19.72 -3.43
N THR A 97 -1.57 -18.94 -3.36
CA THR A 97 -1.47 -17.74 -2.51
C THR A 97 -1.34 -16.44 -3.33
N PHE A 98 -1.45 -16.52 -4.66
CA PHE A 98 -1.36 -15.39 -5.60
C PHE A 98 -2.64 -15.18 -6.42
#